data_AF-A0A2V1GWS7-F1
#
_entry.id   AF-A0A2V1GWS7-F1
#
_cell.length_a   1.000
_cell.length_b   1.000
_cell.length_c   1.000
_cell.angle_alpha   90.00
_cell.angle_beta   90.00
_cell.angle_gamma   90.00
#
_symmetry.space_group_name_H-M   'P 1'
#
loop_
_entity.id
_entity.type
_entity.pdbx_description
1 polymer ?
#
loop_
_entity_poly.entity_id
_entity_poly.type
_entity_poly.pdbx_seq_one_letter_code
_entity_poly.pdbx_strand_id
1 'polypeptide(L)'
;MKARLLYILAGSLAISTAAFADNYRDMSEEAINARIKPVGEVYIAGESEPAAPVVAAPAAARSGDAVYNASCFACHGTGVAGAPKLGDVAAWAPRIEKGLETLTTNAINGINAMPPRGTCADCSDDEILAAIEHMVSQSQ
;
A
#
# COMPACT_ATOMS: atom_id res chain seq x y z
N MET A 1 23.15 31.25 -52.69
CA MET A 1 22.67 31.69 -51.36
C MET A 1 21.77 30.58 -50.83
N LYS A 2 22.29 29.42 -50.40
CA LYS A 2 23.18 29.14 -49.26
C LYS A 2 22.54 29.52 -47.92
N ALA A 3 22.31 28.50 -47.09
CA ALA A 3 22.20 28.53 -45.64
C ALA A 3 20.88 29.01 -44.99
N ARG A 4 19.71 28.43 -45.33
CA ARG A 4 18.48 28.60 -44.52
C ARG A 4 17.67 27.33 -44.20
N LEU A 5 18.18 26.13 -44.55
CA LEU A 5 17.41 24.89 -44.39
C LEU A 5 18.00 23.90 -43.35
N LEU A 6 18.94 24.34 -42.50
CA LEU A 6 19.66 23.43 -41.59
C LEU A 6 19.65 23.82 -40.10
N TYR A 7 18.86 24.80 -39.66
CA TYR A 7 18.92 25.27 -38.26
C TYR A 7 17.56 25.63 -37.63
N ILE A 8 16.49 24.84 -37.79
CA ILE A 8 15.38 24.85 -36.80
C ILE A 8 14.77 23.44 -36.68
N LEU A 9 15.60 22.42 -36.51
CA LEU A 9 15.15 21.05 -36.14
C LEU A 9 15.90 20.55 -34.89
N ALA A 10 16.49 21.47 -34.13
CA ALA A 10 17.24 21.19 -32.92
C ALA A 10 16.90 22.29 -31.89
N GLY A 11 15.80 22.14 -31.15
CA GLY A 11 15.46 23.14 -30.13
C GLY A 11 14.07 23.09 -29.53
N SER A 12 13.48 21.92 -29.28
CA SER A 12 12.34 21.84 -28.34
C SER A 12 12.11 20.44 -27.76
N LEU A 13 13.17 19.66 -27.52
CA LEU A 13 13.11 18.47 -26.69
C LEU A 13 13.75 18.77 -25.32
N ALA A 14 13.23 19.78 -24.64
CA ALA A 14 13.38 19.90 -23.19
C ALA A 14 12.11 19.33 -22.56
N ILE A 15 11.95 18.00 -22.65
CA ILE A 15 10.97 17.29 -21.83
C ILE A 15 11.52 17.36 -20.41
N SER A 16 10.83 18.15 -19.59
CA SER A 16 11.07 18.39 -18.17
C SER A 16 11.52 17.13 -17.43
N THR A 17 12.82 17.06 -17.12
CA THR A 17 13.38 16.03 -16.22
C THR A 17 12.85 16.14 -14.79
N ALA A 18 12.13 17.22 -14.46
CA ALA A 18 11.48 17.41 -13.16
C ALA A 18 10.43 16.33 -12.83
N ALA A 19 9.75 15.75 -13.83
CA ALA A 19 8.72 14.73 -13.58
C ALA A 19 9.30 13.35 -13.18
N PHE A 20 10.60 13.11 -13.42
CA PHE A 20 11.27 11.88 -12.97
C PHE A 20 11.88 12.01 -11.57
N ALA A 21 11.99 13.23 -11.04
CA ALA A 21 12.56 13.47 -9.72
C ALA A 21 11.60 13.13 -8.58
N ASP A 22 10.27 13.29 -8.78
CA ASP A 22 9.28 12.95 -7.74
C ASP A 22 9.24 11.45 -7.42
N ASN A 23 9.49 10.58 -8.41
CA ASN A 23 9.65 9.14 -8.21
C ASN A 23 10.94 8.77 -7.45
N TYR A 24 11.91 9.68 -7.33
CA TYR A 24 13.21 9.46 -6.68
C TYR A 24 13.26 9.97 -5.23
N ARG A 25 12.24 10.72 -4.78
CA ARG A 25 12.18 11.26 -3.40
C ARG A 25 12.07 10.18 -2.33
N ASP A 26 11.67 8.97 -2.72
CA ASP A 26 11.64 7.81 -1.84
C ASP A 26 13.04 7.22 -1.53
N MET A 27 14.08 7.70 -2.22
CA MET A 27 15.48 7.38 -1.95
C MET A 27 16.20 8.46 -1.12
N SER A 28 15.45 9.35 -0.44
CA SER A 28 16.08 10.31 0.45
C SER A 28 16.87 9.57 1.54
N GLU A 29 17.98 10.15 1.98
CA GLU A 29 18.82 9.55 3.02
C GLU A 29 18.00 9.31 4.31
N GLU A 30 17.04 10.19 4.60
CA GLU A 30 16.08 10.04 5.69
C GLU A 30 15.17 8.82 5.51
N ALA A 31 14.59 8.62 4.31
CA ALA A 31 13.71 7.50 4.03
C ALA A 31 14.48 6.17 3.95
N ILE A 32 15.74 6.20 3.52
CA ILE A 32 16.66 5.05 3.58
C ILE A 32 16.97 4.74 5.04
N ASN A 33 17.42 5.72 5.82
CA ASN A 33 17.75 5.57 7.24
C ASN A 33 16.57 5.08 8.07
N ALA A 34 15.35 5.52 7.75
CA ALA A 34 14.13 5.06 8.40
C ALA A 34 13.83 3.57 8.16
N ARG A 35 14.31 3.00 7.05
CA ARG A 35 14.11 1.59 6.66
C ARG A 35 15.25 0.68 7.10
N ILE A 36 16.48 1.19 7.14
CA ILE A 36 17.65 0.44 7.62
C ILE A 36 17.87 0.58 9.12
N LYS A 37 17.03 1.34 9.84
CA LYS A 37 17.12 1.46 11.28
C LYS A 37 17.00 0.05 11.91
N PRO A 38 17.89 -0.30 12.84
CA PRO A 38 17.84 -1.60 13.48
C PRO A 38 16.51 -1.77 14.21
N VAL A 39 15.84 -2.90 13.97
CA VAL A 39 14.59 -3.27 14.64
C VAL A 39 14.82 -3.81 16.07
N GLY A 40 16.08 -3.83 16.52
CA GLY A 40 16.51 -4.21 17.86
C GLY A 40 17.99 -3.88 18.09
N GLU A 41 18.41 -3.78 19.34
CA GLU A 41 19.80 -3.49 19.69
C GLU A 41 20.67 -4.76 19.59
N VAL A 42 21.82 -4.65 18.92
CA VAL A 42 22.84 -5.71 18.87
C VAL A 42 23.77 -5.53 20.06
N TYR A 43 23.69 -6.42 21.03
CA TYR A 43 24.58 -6.42 22.18
C TYR A 43 25.80 -7.31 21.91
N ILE A 44 27.00 -6.76 22.17
CA ILE A 44 28.22 -7.56 22.29
C ILE A 44 28.36 -7.97 23.75
N ALA A 45 28.51 -9.27 24.00
CA ALA A 45 28.61 -9.82 25.36
C ALA A 45 29.83 -9.24 26.10
N GLY A 46 29.60 -8.38 27.10
CA GLY A 46 30.66 -7.80 27.93
C GLY A 46 30.36 -6.45 28.60
N GLU A 47 29.37 -5.69 28.12
CA GLU A 47 28.99 -4.38 28.72
C GLU A 47 27.75 -4.51 29.62
N SER A 48 27.70 -3.72 30.70
CA SER A 48 26.75 -3.86 31.82
C SER A 48 25.28 -3.57 31.48
N GLU A 49 24.41 -4.51 31.89
CA GLU A 49 22.95 -4.50 32.11
C GLU A 49 22.03 -4.14 30.93
N PRO A 50 20.99 -4.95 30.65
CA PRO A 50 20.04 -4.67 29.58
C PRO A 50 19.21 -3.44 29.93
N ALA A 51 19.20 -2.44 29.05
CA ALA A 51 18.15 -1.43 29.06
C ALA A 51 16.80 -2.17 28.96
N ALA A 52 15.85 -1.83 29.83
CA ALA A 52 14.50 -2.36 29.80
C ALA A 52 13.96 -2.34 28.36
N PRO A 53 13.19 -3.36 27.93
CA PRO A 53 12.74 -3.45 26.55
C PRO A 53 12.03 -2.15 26.20
N VAL A 54 12.59 -1.41 25.24
CA VAL A 54 11.89 -0.31 24.59
C VAL A 54 10.68 -0.95 23.91
N VAL A 55 9.56 -0.98 24.63
CA VAL A 55 8.25 -1.23 24.05
C VAL A 55 8.07 -0.15 23.00
N ALA A 56 8.31 -0.52 21.74
CA ALA A 56 7.99 0.32 20.61
C ALA A 56 6.52 0.74 20.80
N ALA A 57 6.28 2.05 20.83
CA ALA A 57 4.92 2.56 20.86
C ALA A 57 4.15 1.86 19.73
N PRO A 58 2.88 1.43 19.98
CA PRO A 58 2.10 0.76 18.95
C PRO A 58 2.14 1.60 17.69
N ALA A 59 2.59 1.00 16.58
CA ALA A 59 2.56 1.65 15.29
C ALA A 59 1.12 2.16 15.07
N ALA A 60 0.98 3.41 14.62
CA ALA A 60 -0.33 3.95 14.32
C ALA A 60 -1.04 3.03 13.31
N ALA A 61 -2.30 2.73 13.55
CA ALA A 61 -3.10 1.92 12.63
C ALA A 61 -3.07 2.55 11.23
N ARG A 62 -2.81 1.73 10.21
CA ARG A 62 -2.80 2.18 8.82
C ARG A 62 -4.20 2.54 8.36
N SER A 63 -4.28 3.44 7.39
CA SER A 63 -5.54 3.75 6.74
C SER A 63 -6.03 2.60 5.85
N GLY A 64 -7.33 2.56 5.58
CA GLY A 64 -7.94 1.53 4.75
C GLY A 64 -7.40 1.47 3.32
N ASP A 65 -7.10 2.62 2.72
CA ASP A 65 -6.48 2.68 1.39
C ASP A 65 -5.03 2.15 1.40
N ALA A 66 -4.28 2.40 2.48
CA ALA A 66 -2.92 1.86 2.63
C ALA A 66 -2.93 0.33 2.75
N VAL A 67 -3.85 -0.22 3.55
CA VAL A 67 -4.03 -1.68 3.68
C VAL A 67 -4.53 -2.29 2.37
N TYR A 68 -5.50 -1.66 1.72
CA TYR A 68 -6.00 -2.09 0.41
C TYR A 68 -4.87 -2.21 -0.60
N ASN A 69 -4.06 -1.15 -0.76
CA ASN A 69 -2.96 -1.13 -1.72
C ASN A 69 -1.88 -2.17 -1.40
N ALA A 70 -1.57 -2.37 -0.12
CA ALA A 70 -0.53 -3.30 0.31
C ALA A 70 -0.93 -4.78 0.18
N SER A 71 -2.19 -5.13 0.45
CA SER A 71 -2.59 -6.53 0.65
C SER A 71 -3.80 -6.97 -0.19
N CYS A 72 -4.74 -6.07 -0.47
CA CYS A 72 -6.00 -6.45 -1.14
C CYS A 72 -5.95 -6.25 -2.67
N PHE A 73 -5.19 -5.25 -3.13
CA PHE A 73 -5.14 -4.80 -4.52
C PHE A 73 -4.74 -5.90 -5.50
N ALA A 74 -3.81 -6.78 -5.10
CA ALA A 74 -3.31 -7.86 -5.96
C ALA A 74 -4.44 -8.71 -6.56
N CYS A 75 -5.53 -8.92 -5.80
CA CYS A 75 -6.70 -9.66 -6.28
C CYS A 75 -7.84 -8.74 -6.68
N HIS A 76 -8.15 -7.72 -5.87
CA HIS A 76 -9.32 -6.87 -6.06
C HIS A 76 -9.10 -5.71 -7.05
N GLY A 77 -7.88 -5.46 -7.50
CA GLY A 77 -7.58 -4.45 -8.53
C GLY A 77 -7.97 -4.91 -9.94
N THR A 78 -7.83 -6.21 -10.23
CA THR A 78 -8.08 -6.80 -11.57
C THR A 78 -9.14 -7.90 -11.56
N GLY A 79 -9.53 -8.42 -10.40
CA GLY A 79 -10.51 -9.49 -10.26
C GLY A 79 -9.90 -10.89 -10.35
N VAL A 80 -8.67 -11.08 -9.87
CA VAL A 80 -7.98 -12.38 -9.87
C VAL A 80 -8.84 -13.45 -9.21
N ALA A 81 -8.92 -14.63 -9.83
CA ALA A 81 -9.70 -15.77 -9.35
C ALA A 81 -11.19 -15.45 -9.08
N GLY A 82 -11.75 -14.43 -9.75
CA GLY A 82 -13.14 -14.00 -9.55
C GLY A 82 -13.36 -13.10 -8.33
N ALA A 83 -12.29 -12.51 -7.78
CA ALA A 83 -12.42 -11.47 -6.76
C ALA A 83 -13.25 -10.29 -7.28
N PRO A 84 -14.15 -9.71 -6.47
CA PRO A 84 -14.92 -8.53 -6.87
C PRO A 84 -13.96 -7.35 -7.09
N LYS A 85 -13.93 -6.82 -8.31
CA LYS A 85 -13.05 -5.70 -8.67
C LYS A 85 -13.49 -4.43 -7.96
N LEU A 86 -12.55 -3.66 -7.42
CA LEU A 86 -12.84 -2.33 -6.86
C LEU A 86 -13.52 -1.45 -7.91
N GLY A 87 -14.60 -0.78 -7.54
CA GLY A 87 -15.39 0.08 -8.43
C GLY A 87 -16.40 -0.65 -9.31
N ASP A 88 -16.46 -1.98 -9.27
CA ASP A 88 -17.52 -2.72 -9.95
C ASP A 88 -18.81 -2.73 -9.11
N VAL A 89 -19.62 -1.68 -9.28
CA VAL A 89 -20.87 -1.50 -8.54
C VAL A 89 -21.80 -2.72 -8.65
N ALA A 90 -21.88 -3.36 -9.82
CA ALA A 90 -22.74 -4.51 -10.03
C ALA A 90 -22.24 -5.74 -9.23
N ALA A 91 -20.93 -5.95 -9.15
CA ALA A 91 -20.36 -7.00 -8.32
C ALA A 91 -20.48 -6.71 -6.82
N TRP A 92 -20.39 -5.45 -6.42
CA TRP A 92 -20.38 -5.03 -5.02
C TRP A 92 -21.77 -4.84 -4.40
N ALA A 93 -22.79 -4.43 -5.16
CA ALA A 93 -24.15 -4.25 -4.66
C ALA A 93 -24.69 -5.43 -3.81
N PRO A 94 -24.72 -6.69 -4.31
CA PRO A 94 -25.21 -7.83 -3.52
C PRO A 94 -24.30 -8.23 -2.36
N ARG A 95 -23.08 -7.69 -2.29
CA ARG A 95 -22.14 -7.90 -1.17
C ARG A 95 -22.38 -6.86 -0.09
N ILE A 96 -22.56 -5.60 -0.48
CA ILE A 96 -22.87 -4.48 0.40
C ILE A 96 -24.21 -4.72 1.11
N GLU A 97 -25.21 -5.31 0.44
CA GLU A 97 -26.48 -5.72 1.03
C GLU A 97 -26.35 -6.70 2.22
N LYS A 98 -25.26 -7.47 2.29
CA LYS A 98 -24.99 -8.40 3.40
C LYS A 98 -24.49 -7.68 4.66
N GLY A 99 -24.19 -6.39 4.57
CA GLY A 99 -23.69 -5.56 5.66
C GLY A 99 -22.18 -5.67 5.86
N LEU A 100 -21.61 -4.59 6.41
CA LEU A 100 -20.18 -4.41 6.61
C LEU A 100 -19.57 -5.44 7.57
N GLU A 101 -20.32 -5.85 8.60
CA GLU A 101 -19.89 -6.88 9.56
C GLU A 101 -19.64 -8.23 8.89
N THR A 102 -20.57 -8.66 8.01
CA THR A 102 -20.43 -9.91 7.25
C THR A 102 -19.22 -9.86 6.32
N LEU A 103 -19.01 -8.72 5.64
CA LEU A 103 -17.84 -8.54 4.77
C LEU A 103 -16.54 -8.63 5.56
N THR A 104 -16.49 -7.98 6.72
CA THR A 104 -15.33 -7.98 7.63
C THR A 104 -15.03 -9.35 8.19
N THR A 105 -16.05 -10.07 8.63
CA THR A 105 -15.90 -11.45 9.12
C THR A 105 -15.35 -12.38 8.04
N ASN A 106 -15.86 -12.28 6.80
CA ASN A 106 -15.35 -13.06 5.68
C ASN A 106 -13.91 -12.65 5.29
N ALA A 107 -13.55 -11.38 5.41
CA ALA A 107 -12.20 -10.90 5.17
C ALA A 107 -11.19 -11.45 6.18
N ILE A 108 -11.56 -11.43 7.46
CA ILE A 108 -10.72 -11.96 8.55
C ILE A 108 -10.55 -13.48 8.42
N ASN A 109 -11.65 -14.21 8.23
CA ASN A 109 -11.63 -15.68 8.21
C ASN A 109 -11.21 -16.28 6.86
N GLY A 110 -11.28 -15.50 5.78
CA GLY A 110 -11.16 -15.99 4.41
C GLY A 110 -12.45 -16.61 3.89
N ILE A 111 -12.62 -16.60 2.56
CA ILE A 111 -13.76 -17.20 1.88
C ILE A 111 -13.39 -17.59 0.45
N ASN A 112 -13.75 -18.80 0.02
CA ASN A 112 -13.43 -19.33 -1.31
C ASN A 112 -11.91 -19.23 -1.61
N ALA A 113 -11.53 -18.55 -2.68
CA ALA A 113 -10.13 -18.32 -3.07
C ALA A 113 -9.46 -17.15 -2.30
N MET A 114 -10.20 -16.42 -1.48
CA MET A 114 -9.66 -15.31 -0.68
C MET A 114 -9.10 -15.85 0.64
N PRO A 115 -7.78 -15.73 0.88
CA PRO A 115 -7.15 -16.25 2.10
C PRO A 115 -7.57 -15.43 3.34
N PRO A 116 -7.41 -15.99 4.55
CA PRO A 116 -7.62 -15.25 5.79
C PRO A 116 -6.86 -13.93 5.82
N ARG A 117 -7.51 -12.90 6.36
CA ARG A 117 -7.02 -11.51 6.46
C ARG A 117 -6.57 -10.88 5.14
N GLY A 118 -7.00 -11.40 4.00
CA GLY A 118 -6.63 -10.88 2.67
C GLY A 118 -5.12 -10.79 2.45
N THR A 119 -4.37 -11.78 2.95
CA THR A 119 -2.87 -11.84 2.97
C THR A 119 -2.17 -10.85 3.91
N CYS A 120 -2.90 -10.05 4.68
CA CYS A 120 -2.32 -9.15 5.68
C CYS A 120 -2.20 -9.84 7.06
N ALA A 121 -1.12 -10.58 7.25
CA ALA A 121 -0.90 -11.35 8.49
C ALA A 121 -0.64 -10.48 9.73
N ASP A 122 -0.19 -9.24 9.53
CA ASP A 122 0.14 -8.26 10.56
C ASP A 122 -0.94 -7.19 10.74
N CYS A 123 -2.02 -7.20 9.94
CA CYS A 123 -3.12 -6.27 10.12
C CYS A 123 -3.82 -6.51 11.46
N SER A 124 -4.27 -5.46 12.13
CA SER A 124 -5.33 -5.56 13.14
C SER A 124 -6.71 -5.76 12.51
N ASP A 125 -7.72 -6.15 13.29
CA ASP A 125 -9.09 -6.28 12.77
C ASP A 125 -9.67 -4.91 12.35
N ASP A 126 -9.28 -3.84 13.03
CA ASP A 126 -9.65 -2.46 12.66
C ASP A 126 -9.04 -2.04 11.32
N GLU A 127 -7.79 -2.45 11.05
CA GLU A 127 -7.14 -2.20 9.75
C GLU A 127 -7.82 -2.97 8.61
N ILE A 128 -8.26 -4.21 8.86
CA ILE A 128 -9.05 -4.98 7.90
C ILE A 128 -10.42 -4.33 7.67
N LEU A 129 -11.10 -3.90 8.73
CA LEU A 129 -12.37 -3.17 8.62
C LEU A 129 -12.21 -1.90 7.79
N ALA A 130 -11.21 -1.08 8.08
CA ALA A 130 -10.92 0.15 7.34
C ALA A 130 -10.66 -0.13 5.84
N ALA A 131 -9.95 -1.21 5.51
CA ALA A 131 -9.71 -1.62 4.12
C ALA A 131 -11.02 -1.97 3.40
N ILE A 132 -11.95 -2.63 4.09
CA ILE A 132 -13.25 -3.00 3.52
C ILE A 132 -14.13 -1.79 3.36
N GLU A 133 -14.14 -0.87 4.32
CA GLU A 133 -14.83 0.41 4.20
C GLU A 133 -14.32 1.20 3.00
N HIS A 134 -12.99 1.26 2.82
CA HIS A 134 -12.40 1.83 1.63
C HIS A 134 -12.95 1.17 0.37
N MET A 135 -12.90 -0.16 0.28
CA MET A 135 -13.36 -0.90 -0.89
C MET A 135 -14.85 -0.70 -1.20
N VAL A 136 -15.68 -0.71 -0.16
CA VAL A 136 -17.13 -0.45 -0.25
C VAL A 136 -17.37 0.99 -0.70
N SER A 137 -16.69 1.99 -0.12
CA SER A 137 -16.85 3.40 -0.50
C SER A 137 -16.51 3.68 -1.96
N GLN A 138 -15.54 2.95 -2.51
CA GLN A 138 -15.13 3.06 -3.91
C GLN A 138 -16.02 2.26 -4.87
N SER A 139 -17.00 1.50 -4.37
CA SER A 139 -17.79 0.54 -5.16
C SER A 139 -19.31 0.65 -4.94
N GLN A 140 -19.78 1.81 -4.46
CA GLN A 140 -21.21 2.15 -4.38
C GLN A 140 -21.71 2.87 -5.63
#